data_AF-X1A8S7-F1
#
_entry.id   AF-X1A8S7-F1
#
_cell.length_a   1.000
_cell.length_b   1.000
_cell.length_c   1.000
_cell.angle_alpha   90.00
_cell.angle_beta   90.00
_cell.angle_gamma   90.00
#
_symmetry.space_group_name_H-M   'P 1'
#
loop_
_entity.id
_entity.type
_entity.pdbx_description
1 polymer ?
#
loop_
_entity_poly.entity_id
_entity_poly.type
_entity_poly.pdbx_seq_one_letter_code
_entity_poly.pdbx_strand_id
1 'polypeptide(L)'
;ESIAYAIPSTTAVGIYVNEKGRFETAKVESSEVGKVIEELIEKLEKVEDNGKKVVSRIIRREEVYKGKAVEKAPDILVEAEDYCIDASLLAPSVIDKRTTSEHAMNGIFLAYGPDIREGELEAEIIDIAPTILHMFEIPVPSDIDGSVLDIFKPESGMSRKVQKKKENR
;
A
#
# COMPACT_ATOMS: atom_id res chain seq x y z
N GLU A 1 29.73 0.07 2.21
CA GLU A 1 28.82 1.12 1.69
C GLU A 1 27.46 0.49 1.40
N SER A 2 26.36 1.24 1.45
CA SER A 2 24.99 0.69 1.36
C SER A 2 24.51 0.53 -0.10
N ILE A 3 24.08 -0.68 -0.46
CA ILE A 3 23.53 -1.01 -1.80
C ILE A 3 22.00 -0.86 -1.87
N ALA A 4 21.33 -0.77 -0.72
CA ALA A 4 19.89 -0.58 -0.60
C ALA A 4 19.55 0.14 0.71
N TYR A 5 18.36 0.74 0.76
CA TYR A 5 17.83 1.44 1.92
C TYR A 5 16.44 0.91 2.26
N ALA A 6 16.19 0.70 3.55
CA ALA A 6 14.85 0.41 4.06
C ALA A 6 14.24 1.71 4.59
N ILE A 7 12.98 1.98 4.23
CA ILE A 7 12.17 2.98 4.93
C ILE A 7 11.31 2.23 5.94
N PRO A 8 11.55 2.41 7.24
CA PRO A 8 10.81 1.69 8.26
C PRO A 8 9.34 2.14 8.25
N SER A 9 8.47 1.15 8.21
CA SER A 9 7.07 1.26 8.64
C SER A 9 6.80 0.03 9.50
N THR A 10 5.94 0.16 10.49
CA THR A 10 5.81 -0.85 11.55
C THR A 10 5.19 -2.17 11.09
N THR A 11 4.59 -2.18 9.89
CA THR A 11 3.86 -3.35 9.35
C THR A 11 4.37 -3.87 8.02
N ALA A 12 4.91 -2.99 7.18
CA ALA A 12 5.52 -3.36 5.92
C ALA A 12 6.72 -2.45 5.68
N VAL A 13 7.85 -3.03 5.33
CA VAL A 13 9.09 -2.28 5.06
C VAL A 13 9.27 -2.17 3.55
N GLY A 14 9.37 -0.93 3.06
CA GLY A 14 9.76 -0.67 1.69
C GLY A 14 11.27 -0.65 1.56
N ILE A 15 11.83 -1.46 0.65
CA ILE A 15 13.26 -1.47 0.33
C ILE A 15 13.48 -0.85 -1.04
N TYR A 16 14.42 0.09 -1.09
CA TYR A 16 14.86 0.81 -2.28
C TYR A 16 16.29 0.41 -2.61
N VAL A 17 16.55 -0.03 -3.84
CA VAL A 17 17.91 -0.22 -4.34
C VAL A 17 18.57 1.15 -4.52
N ASN A 18 19.81 1.28 -4.08
CA ASN A 18 20.59 2.53 -4.18
C ASN A 18 21.08 2.78 -5.63
N GLU A 19 20.12 2.94 -6.53
CA GLU A 19 20.31 3.03 -7.97
C GLU A 19 20.80 4.40 -8.42
N LYS A 20 21.72 4.39 -9.40
CA LYS A 20 22.21 5.57 -10.10
C LYS A 20 21.11 6.29 -10.88
N GLY A 21 21.01 7.61 -10.66
CA GLY A 21 19.96 8.44 -11.24
C GLY A 21 18.70 8.52 -10.38
N ARG A 22 18.56 7.65 -9.37
CA ARG A 22 17.48 7.70 -8.38
C ARG A 22 17.93 8.34 -7.07
N PHE A 23 19.15 8.05 -6.62
CA PHE A 23 19.73 8.59 -5.39
C PHE A 23 21.06 9.32 -5.66
N GLU A 24 21.33 10.40 -4.93
CA GLU A 24 22.60 11.15 -5.04
C GLU A 24 23.80 10.33 -4.57
N THR A 25 23.57 9.44 -3.59
CA THR A 25 24.57 8.54 -3.00
C THR A 25 24.63 7.18 -3.70
N ALA A 26 24.13 7.08 -4.94
CA ALA A 26 24.01 5.85 -5.71
C ALA A 26 25.29 5.02 -5.79
N LYS A 27 25.12 3.70 -5.72
CA LYS A 27 26.21 2.71 -5.80
C LYS A 27 25.91 1.55 -6.74
N VAL A 28 24.66 1.40 -7.16
CA VAL A 28 24.21 0.32 -8.05
C VAL A 28 23.92 0.90 -9.43
N GLU A 29 24.53 0.34 -10.48
CA GLU A 29 24.18 0.72 -11.85
C GLU A 29 22.81 0.14 -12.22
N SER A 30 22.02 0.83 -13.05
CA SER A 30 20.66 0.40 -13.41
C SER A 30 20.59 -1.03 -13.98
N SER A 31 21.65 -1.48 -14.66
CA SER A 31 21.76 -2.85 -15.18
C SER A 31 21.90 -3.93 -14.10
N GLU A 32 22.24 -3.55 -12.87
CA GLU A 32 22.47 -4.45 -11.73
C GLU A 32 21.29 -4.50 -10.77
N VAL A 33 20.36 -3.54 -10.84
CA VAL A 33 19.21 -3.42 -9.92
C VAL A 33 18.42 -4.72 -9.83
N GLY A 34 18.10 -5.35 -10.96
CA GLY A 34 17.36 -6.62 -10.97
C GLY A 34 18.09 -7.73 -10.21
N LYS A 35 19.42 -7.83 -10.35
CA LYS A 35 20.22 -8.83 -9.62
C LYS A 35 20.23 -8.56 -8.12
N VAL A 36 20.35 -7.28 -7.74
CA VAL A 36 20.30 -6.88 -6.32
C VAL A 36 18.94 -7.22 -5.71
N ILE A 37 17.83 -7.00 -6.45
CA ILE A 37 16.48 -7.37 -5.99
C ILE A 37 16.39 -8.88 -5.76
N GLU A 38 16.83 -9.73 -6.69
CA GLU A 38 16.81 -11.19 -6.50
C GLU A 38 17.64 -11.61 -5.29
N GLU A 39 18.85 -11.05 -5.13
CA GLU A 39 19.71 -11.36 -3.98
C GLU A 39 19.06 -10.95 -2.64
N LEU A 40 18.38 -9.80 -2.62
CA LEU A 40 17.64 -9.34 -1.45
C LEU A 40 16.48 -10.28 -1.12
N ILE A 41 15.69 -10.68 -2.12
CA ILE A 41 14.58 -11.62 -1.95
C ILE A 41 15.10 -12.94 -1.35
N GLU A 42 16.12 -13.55 -1.97
CA GLU A 42 16.68 -14.81 -1.50
C GLU A 42 17.21 -14.75 -0.05
N LYS A 43 17.79 -13.62 0.35
CA LYS A 43 18.29 -13.43 1.72
C LYS A 43 17.16 -13.23 2.72
N LEU A 44 16.20 -12.39 2.37
CA LEU A 44 15.05 -12.05 3.23
C LEU A 44 14.15 -13.26 3.48
N GLU A 45 13.97 -14.12 2.47
CA GLU A 45 13.20 -15.36 2.61
C GLU A 45 13.81 -16.36 3.59
N LYS A 46 15.12 -16.31 3.80
CA LYS A 46 15.87 -17.20 4.72
C LYS A 46 15.95 -16.66 6.15
N VAL A 47 15.35 -15.49 6.43
CA VAL A 47 15.38 -14.91 7.78
C VAL A 47 14.42 -15.67 8.68
N GLU A 48 14.99 -16.28 9.72
CA GLU A 48 14.27 -17.07 10.71
C GLU A 48 14.64 -16.66 12.14
N ASP A 49 13.68 -16.78 13.04
CA ASP A 49 13.87 -16.65 14.50
C ASP A 49 13.33 -17.91 15.17
N ASN A 50 14.20 -18.66 15.85
CA ASN A 50 13.87 -19.93 16.51
C ASN A 50 13.13 -20.96 15.60
N GLY A 51 13.52 -21.02 14.32
CA GLY A 51 12.92 -21.92 13.33
C GLY A 51 11.58 -21.44 12.76
N LYS A 52 11.16 -20.21 13.09
CA LYS A 52 9.98 -19.56 12.51
C LYS A 52 10.43 -18.52 11.48
N LYS A 53 9.83 -18.55 10.29
CA LYS A 53 10.08 -17.56 9.24
C LYS A 53 9.62 -16.17 9.72
N VAL A 54 10.49 -15.17 9.60
CA VAL A 54 10.18 -13.79 10.01
C VAL A 54 9.38 -13.05 8.93
N VAL A 55 9.83 -13.18 7.68
CA VAL A 55 9.19 -12.54 6.52
C VAL A 55 8.07 -13.42 6.00
N SER A 56 6.83 -12.94 6.09
CA SER A 56 5.66 -13.68 5.58
C SER A 56 5.52 -13.52 4.07
N ARG A 57 5.79 -12.33 3.54
CA ARG A 57 5.63 -12.03 2.11
C ARG A 57 6.64 -10.98 1.63
N ILE A 58 7.09 -11.12 0.39
CA ILE A 58 7.85 -10.12 -0.33
C ILE A 58 7.10 -9.83 -1.62
N ILE A 59 6.88 -8.55 -1.93
CA ILE A 59 6.03 -8.10 -3.03
C ILE A 59 6.82 -7.12 -3.88
N ARG A 60 6.85 -7.29 -5.20
CA ARG A 60 7.44 -6.30 -6.10
C ARG A 60 6.51 -5.12 -6.31
N ARG A 61 7.07 -3.94 -6.54
CA ARG A 61 6.28 -2.72 -6.74
C ARG A 61 5.28 -2.83 -7.89
N GLU A 62 5.63 -3.54 -8.95
CA GLU A 62 4.78 -3.71 -10.14
C GLU A 62 3.54 -4.57 -9.87
N GLU A 63 3.54 -5.36 -8.78
CA GLU A 63 2.38 -6.16 -8.38
C GLU A 63 1.30 -5.32 -7.66
N VAL A 64 1.70 -4.21 -7.04
CA VAL A 64 0.82 -3.38 -6.19
C VAL A 64 0.48 -2.05 -6.84
N TYR A 65 1.50 -1.37 -7.36
CA TYR A 65 1.37 0.00 -7.83
C TYR A 65 1.17 0.05 -9.35
N LYS A 66 0.39 1.04 -9.79
CA LYS A 66 0.12 1.29 -11.21
C LYS A 66 0.35 2.76 -11.55
N GLY A 67 0.55 3.03 -12.84
CA GLY A 67 0.64 4.40 -13.36
C GLY A 67 2.04 5.02 -13.34
N LYS A 68 2.10 6.32 -13.57
CA LYS A 68 3.36 7.04 -13.89
C LYS A 68 4.32 7.18 -12.71
N ALA A 69 3.86 6.90 -11.49
CA ALA A 69 4.65 7.06 -10.27
C ALA A 69 5.25 5.76 -9.75
N VAL A 70 5.02 4.61 -10.42
CA VAL A 70 5.52 3.29 -9.97
C VAL A 70 7.03 3.29 -9.75
N GLU A 71 7.79 3.92 -10.64
CA GLU A 71 9.26 4.06 -10.51
C GLU A 71 9.73 4.76 -9.23
N LYS A 72 8.83 5.49 -8.54
CA LYS A 72 9.13 6.16 -7.27
C LYS A 72 8.88 5.26 -6.06
N ALA A 73 8.09 4.20 -6.20
CA ALA A 73 7.74 3.28 -5.11
C ALA A 73 8.94 2.39 -4.70
N PRO A 74 8.97 1.85 -3.47
CA PRO A 74 10.01 0.90 -3.06
C PRO A 74 10.10 -0.26 -4.03
N ASP A 75 11.29 -0.77 -4.35
CA ASP A 75 11.45 -1.85 -5.34
C ASP A 75 10.82 -3.17 -4.86
N ILE A 76 10.92 -3.43 -3.56
CA ILE A 76 10.20 -4.51 -2.89
C ILE A 76 9.57 -4.02 -1.58
N LEU A 77 8.42 -4.59 -1.25
CA LEU A 77 7.74 -4.46 0.03
C LEU A 77 7.92 -5.77 0.79
N VAL A 78 8.29 -5.68 2.07
CA VAL A 78 8.50 -6.83 2.95
C VAL A 78 7.46 -6.78 4.05
N GLU A 79 6.63 -7.82 4.13
CA GLU A 79 5.62 -7.98 5.17
C GLU A 79 6.06 -9.03 6.18
N ALA A 80 5.73 -8.78 7.44
CA ALA A 80 5.88 -9.73 8.53
C ALA A 80 4.56 -9.80 9.32
N GLU A 81 4.07 -11.00 9.57
CA GLU A 81 2.77 -11.19 10.22
C GLU A 81 2.90 -11.23 11.75
N ASP A 82 3.87 -12.01 12.23
CA ASP A 82 4.13 -12.27 13.66
C ASP A 82 5.25 -11.40 14.25
N TYR A 83 5.93 -10.64 13.39
CA TYR A 83 7.08 -9.82 13.74
C TYR A 83 6.88 -8.37 13.29
N CYS A 84 7.51 -7.44 14.00
CA CYS A 84 7.76 -6.08 13.54
C CYS A 84 9.20 -6.01 13.03
N ILE A 85 9.41 -5.38 11.87
CA ILE A 85 10.74 -5.10 11.34
C ILE A 85 11.03 -3.61 11.54
N ASP A 86 11.90 -3.29 12.49
CA ASP A 86 12.32 -1.92 12.77
C ASP A 86 13.73 -1.68 12.21
N ALA A 87 13.79 -1.06 11.03
CA ALA A 87 15.05 -0.69 10.38
C ALA A 87 15.66 0.62 10.91
N SER A 88 15.13 1.19 12.01
CA SER A 88 15.68 2.41 12.60
C SER A 88 17.01 2.15 13.33
N LEU A 89 17.93 3.10 13.26
CA LEU A 89 19.26 2.98 13.86
C LEU A 89 19.24 2.91 15.39
N LEU A 90 18.15 3.37 16.02
CA LEU A 90 17.98 3.40 17.46
C LEU A 90 17.16 2.21 17.97
N ALA A 91 16.66 1.36 17.08
CA ALA A 91 15.93 0.16 17.46
C ALA A 91 16.85 -0.77 18.27
N PRO A 92 16.37 -1.33 19.40
CA PRO A 92 17.14 -2.31 20.17
C PRO A 92 17.35 -3.63 19.40
N SER A 93 16.48 -3.92 18.43
CA SER A 93 16.55 -5.06 17.53
C SER A 93 15.93 -4.70 16.18
N VAL A 94 16.44 -5.29 15.10
CA VAL A 94 15.86 -5.15 13.75
C VAL A 94 14.54 -5.92 13.62
N ILE A 95 14.39 -6.98 14.41
CA ILE A 95 13.21 -7.85 14.42
C ILE A 95 12.75 -7.99 15.87
N ASP A 96 11.48 -7.71 16.11
CA ASP A 96 10.83 -7.96 17.40
C ASP A 96 9.49 -8.65 17.19
N LYS A 97 8.94 -9.27 18.23
CA LYS A 97 7.60 -9.87 18.16
C LYS A 97 6.55 -8.78 18.02
N ARG A 98 5.60 -9.02 17.12
CA ARG A 98 4.53 -8.06 16.88
C ARG A 98 3.67 -7.87 18.12
N THR A 99 3.35 -6.62 18.42
CA THR A 99 2.41 -6.26 19.49
C THR A 99 1.01 -6.03 18.92
N THR A 100 -0.02 -6.02 19.77
CA THR A 100 -1.42 -5.86 19.37
C THR A 100 -1.81 -4.42 18.96
N SER A 101 -0.86 -3.48 18.97
CA SER A 101 -1.11 -2.05 18.71
C SER A 101 -0.47 -1.56 17.40
N GLU A 102 -0.55 -2.37 16.36
CA GLU A 102 0.04 -2.07 15.05
C GLU A 102 -1.01 -1.79 13.98
N HIS A 103 -0.59 -1.17 12.87
CA HIS A 103 -1.46 -0.98 11.71
C HIS A 103 -2.00 -2.33 11.18
N ALA A 104 -3.16 -2.30 10.54
CA ALA A 104 -3.78 -3.48 9.94
C ALA A 104 -4.19 -3.17 8.50
N MET A 105 -4.14 -4.19 7.64
CA MET A 105 -4.58 -4.08 6.24
C MET A 105 -6.09 -3.79 6.16
N ASN A 106 -6.87 -4.43 7.03
CA ASN A 106 -8.32 -4.29 7.05
C ASN A 106 -8.74 -3.25 8.09
N GLY A 107 -9.51 -2.25 7.63
CA GLY A 107 -10.13 -1.24 8.48
C GLY A 107 -11.60 -1.53 8.77
N ILE A 108 -12.26 -0.58 9.43
CA ILE A 108 -13.72 -0.60 9.66
C ILE A 108 -14.33 0.53 8.86
N PHE A 109 -15.33 0.22 8.04
CA PHE A 109 -16.16 1.20 7.34
C PHE A 109 -17.59 1.18 7.90
N LEU A 110 -18.14 2.36 8.16
CA LEU A 110 -19.51 2.54 8.63
C LEU A 110 -20.14 3.71 7.88
N ALA A 111 -21.33 3.47 7.31
CA ALA A 111 -22.18 4.51 6.73
C ALA A 111 -23.54 4.47 7.42
N TYR A 112 -24.08 5.63 7.76
CA TYR A 112 -25.37 5.75 8.44
C TYR A 112 -26.10 7.00 8.01
N GLY A 113 -27.39 6.86 7.73
CA GLY A 113 -28.26 7.97 7.35
C GLY A 113 -29.59 7.50 6.75
N PRO A 114 -30.56 8.40 6.54
CA PRO A 114 -31.88 8.06 6.02
C PRO A 114 -31.84 7.42 4.62
N ASP A 115 -30.81 7.77 3.84
CA ASP A 115 -30.60 7.33 2.46
C ASP A 115 -29.64 6.12 2.33
N ILE A 116 -29.04 5.67 3.43
CA ILE A 116 -28.10 4.53 3.44
C ILE A 116 -28.87 3.23 3.64
N ARG A 117 -28.63 2.24 2.77
CA ARG A 117 -29.27 0.93 2.89
C ARG A 117 -28.68 0.11 4.04
N GLU A 118 -29.48 -0.77 4.62
CA GLU A 118 -28.97 -1.75 5.59
C GLU A 118 -28.23 -2.87 4.87
N GLY A 119 -27.12 -3.33 5.44
CA GLY A 119 -26.35 -4.45 4.92
C GLY A 119 -24.85 -4.36 5.23
N GLU A 120 -24.12 -5.37 4.74
CA GLU A 120 -22.67 -5.46 4.80
C GLU A 120 -22.12 -5.41 3.37
N LEU A 121 -20.92 -4.87 3.22
CA LEU A 121 -20.16 -4.89 1.98
C LEU A 121 -18.66 -4.86 2.27
N GLU A 122 -17.87 -5.28 1.29
CA GLU A 122 -16.45 -4.98 1.24
C GLU A 122 -16.24 -3.65 0.52
N ALA A 123 -15.35 -2.82 1.06
CA ALA A 123 -15.03 -1.51 0.52
C ALA A 123 -13.51 -1.31 0.53
N GLU A 124 -13.00 -0.63 -0.49
CA GLU A 124 -11.61 -0.18 -0.50
C GLU A 124 -11.55 1.28 -0.01
N ILE A 125 -10.45 1.65 0.65
CA ILE A 125 -10.27 3.03 1.13
C ILE A 125 -10.36 4.07 -0.01
N ILE A 126 -9.99 3.67 -1.23
CA ILE A 126 -10.05 4.49 -2.43
C ILE A 126 -11.48 4.75 -2.93
N ASP A 127 -12.47 3.97 -2.48
CA ASP A 127 -13.89 4.15 -2.83
C ASP A 127 -14.57 5.26 -2.02
N ILE A 128 -13.97 5.68 -0.91
CA ILE A 128 -14.54 6.69 -0.02
C ILE A 128 -14.67 8.05 -0.71
N ALA A 129 -13.59 8.50 -1.35
CA ALA A 129 -13.58 9.78 -2.05
C ALA A 129 -14.64 9.87 -3.18
N PRO A 130 -14.71 8.94 -4.16
CA PRO A 130 -15.73 8.99 -5.20
C PRO A 130 -17.15 8.87 -4.63
N THR A 131 -17.35 8.09 -3.56
CA THR A 131 -18.65 7.98 -2.89
C THR A 131 -19.09 9.31 -2.29
N ILE A 132 -18.22 10.01 -1.56
CA ILE A 132 -18.52 11.32 -0.98
C ILE A 132 -18.81 12.35 -2.09
N LEU A 133 -17.97 12.42 -3.13
CA LEU A 133 -18.21 13.34 -4.26
C LEU A 133 -19.59 13.10 -4.89
N HIS A 134 -19.93 11.82 -5.09
CA HIS A 134 -21.22 11.44 -5.61
C HIS A 134 -22.35 11.90 -4.71
N MET A 135 -22.27 11.73 -3.38
CA MET A 135 -23.30 12.20 -2.42
C MET A 135 -23.59 13.70 -2.57
N PHE A 136 -22.54 14.52 -2.74
CA PHE A 136 -22.63 15.98 -2.86
C PHE A 136 -22.95 16.48 -4.28
N GLU A 137 -23.35 15.61 -5.21
CA GLU A 137 -23.64 15.96 -6.61
C GLU A 137 -22.42 16.56 -7.35
N ILE A 138 -21.22 16.24 -6.88
CA ILE A 138 -19.98 16.66 -7.52
C ILE A 138 -19.56 15.59 -8.52
N PRO A 139 -19.35 15.93 -9.82
CA PRO A 139 -18.88 14.97 -10.81
C PRO A 139 -17.56 14.31 -10.39
N VAL A 140 -17.55 12.98 -10.33
CA VAL A 140 -16.39 12.16 -9.95
C VAL A 140 -15.34 12.22 -11.05
N PRO A 141 -14.08 12.62 -10.76
CA PRO A 141 -13.00 12.60 -11.74
C PRO A 141 -12.82 11.24 -12.41
N SER A 142 -12.50 11.25 -13.71
CA SER A 142 -12.29 10.01 -14.49
C SER A 142 -10.99 9.29 -14.18
N ASP A 143 -10.05 9.94 -13.50
CA ASP A 143 -8.71 9.48 -13.13
C ASP A 143 -8.62 8.97 -11.68
N ILE A 144 -9.73 8.87 -10.96
CA ILE A 144 -9.81 8.17 -9.67
C ILE A 144 -9.91 6.65 -9.92
N ASP A 145 -9.10 5.88 -9.20
CA ASP A 145 -9.09 4.41 -9.25
C ASP A 145 -10.32 3.77 -8.56
N GLY A 146 -10.79 4.35 -7.46
CA GLY A 146 -11.94 3.86 -6.71
C GLY A 146 -13.29 4.10 -7.39
N SER A 147 -14.31 3.42 -6.88
CA SER A 147 -15.69 3.47 -7.38
C SER A 147 -16.67 3.97 -6.31
N VAL A 148 -17.83 4.44 -6.76
CA VAL A 148 -18.91 4.81 -5.83
C VAL A 148 -19.45 3.53 -5.21
N LEU A 149 -19.45 3.46 -3.88
CA LEU A 149 -19.98 2.32 -3.14
C LEU A 149 -21.49 2.18 -3.35
N ASP A 150 -21.94 0.94 -3.52
CA ASP A 150 -23.35 0.59 -3.57
C ASP A 150 -23.94 0.56 -2.16
N ILE A 151 -24.13 1.73 -1.55
CA ILE A 151 -24.61 1.89 -0.16
C ILE A 151 -25.93 2.67 -0.06
N PHE A 152 -26.47 3.15 -1.16
CA PHE A 152 -27.66 4.01 -1.16
C PHE A 152 -28.94 3.19 -1.34
N LYS A 153 -30.02 3.62 -0.69
CA LYS A 153 -31.35 3.03 -0.86
C LYS A 153 -31.89 3.30 -2.28
N PRO A 154 -32.59 2.36 -2.93
CA PRO A 154 -33.10 2.54 -4.29
C PRO A 154 -33.94 3.81 -4.50
N GLU A 155 -34.73 4.20 -3.49
CA GLU A 155 -35.57 5.39 -3.47
C GLU A 155 -34.83 6.71 -3.17
N SER A 156 -33.57 6.63 -2.74
CA SER A 156 -32.75 7.81 -2.46
C SER A 156 -32.39 8.54 -3.76
N GLY A 157 -32.37 9.87 -3.71
CA GLY A 157 -31.79 10.68 -4.78
C GLY A 157 -30.31 10.37 -5.04
N MET A 158 -29.61 9.73 -4.08
CA MET A 158 -28.22 9.27 -4.24
C MET A 158 -28.07 7.97 -5.03
N SER A 159 -29.16 7.23 -5.31
CA SER A 159 -29.15 6.08 -6.23
C SER A 159 -29.13 6.48 -7.72
N ARG A 160 -29.02 7.78 -8.00
CA ARG A 160 -28.81 8.32 -9.34
C ARG A 160 -27.53 7.78 -9.98
N LYS A 161 -27.47 7.87 -11.32
CA LYS A 161 -26.27 7.52 -12.08
C LYS A 161 -25.07 8.39 -11.67
N VAL A 162 -23.91 7.77 -11.49
CA VAL A 162 -22.65 8.46 -11.20
C VAL A 162 -22.29 9.41 -12.33
N GLN A 163 -22.13 10.69 -11.99
CA GLN A 163 -21.66 11.70 -12.93
C GLN A 163 -20.14 11.66 -12.99
N LYS A 164 -19.56 11.51 -14.19
CA LYS A 164 -18.11 11.50 -14.39
C LYS A 164 -17.64 12.83 -14.97
N LYS A 165 -16.62 13.43 -14.39
CA LYS A 165 -15.91 14.59 -14.94
C LYS A 165 -14.82 14.09 -15.89
N LYS A 166 -14.89 14.47 -17.16
CA LYS A 166 -13.78 14.24 -18.10
C LYS A 166 -12.63 15.22 -17.78
N GLU A 167 -11.39 14.75 -17.86
CA GLU A 167 -10.24 15.65 -17.87
C GLU A 167 -10.35 16.63 -19.05
N ASN A 168 -10.24 17.93 -18.76
CA ASN A 168 -9.80 18.89 -19.77
C ASN A 168 -8.27 18.77 -19.81
N ARG A 169 -7.75 17.95 -20.72
CA ARG A 169 -6.32 17.94 -21.04
C ARG A 169 -5.95 19.12 -21.92
#